data_AF-A0A7C7E343-F1
#
_entry.id   AF-A0A7C7E343-F1
#
_cell.length_a   1.000
_cell.length_b   1.000
_cell.length_c   1.000
_cell.angle_alpha   90.00
_cell.angle_beta   90.00
_cell.angle_gamma   90.00
#
_symmetry.space_group_name_H-M   'P 1'
#
loop_
_entity.id
_entity.type
_entity.pdbx_description
1 polymer ?
#
loop_
_entity_poly.entity_id
_entity_poly.type
_entity_poly.pdbx_seq_one_letter_code
_entity_poly.pdbx_strand_id
1 'polypeptide(L)'
;MTTTWTPIAHRIVTGLGVQPGELIQVRDHIDRPDVLHEVLLAVDCAGATPLIDHQSPAYLNRWLAEATPAAMTQSSHHRLRWLEQVDRVITLSGGTPDFTLAAPPTLAAWQALDATLTEIEEARRLPI
;
A
#
# COMPACT_ATOMS: atom_id res chain seq x y z
N MET A 1 21.14 14.36 6.01
CA MET A 1 20.62 14.52 7.38
C MET A 1 19.82 13.27 7.68
N THR A 2 20.19 12.50 8.70
CA THR A 2 19.43 11.31 9.13
C THR A 2 18.16 11.78 9.82
N THR A 3 17.00 11.38 9.31
CA THR A 3 15.74 11.61 10.01
C THR A 3 15.58 10.57 11.13
N THR A 4 14.66 10.81 12.07
CA THR A 4 14.33 9.83 13.12
C THR A 4 13.84 8.49 12.54
N TRP A 5 13.36 8.49 11.30
CA TRP A 5 12.76 7.31 10.65
C TRP A 5 13.74 6.46 9.87
N THR A 6 14.90 6.99 9.47
CA THR A 6 15.91 6.24 8.71
C THR A 6 16.27 4.89 9.38
N PRO A 7 16.57 4.83 10.71
CA PRO A 7 16.89 3.54 11.34
C PRO A 7 15.70 2.57 11.38
N ILE A 8 14.47 3.08 11.45
CA ILE A 8 13.26 2.26 11.48
C ILE A 8 13.00 1.68 10.09
N ALA A 9 13.12 2.48 9.03
CA ALA A 9 12.98 2.03 7.65
C ALA A 9 13.96 0.91 7.31
N HIS A 10 15.24 1.05 7.69
CA HIS A 10 16.22 -0.02 7.51
C HIS A 10 15.86 -1.29 8.27
N ARG A 11 15.33 -1.17 9.49
CA ARG A 11 14.88 -2.34 10.29
C ARG A 11 13.69 -3.04 9.67
N ILE A 12 12.74 -2.31 9.07
CA ILE A 12 11.60 -2.89 8.34
C ILE A 12 12.12 -3.73 7.16
N VAL A 13 12.94 -3.14 6.29
CA VAL A 13 13.47 -3.81 5.08
C VAL A 13 14.33 -5.03 5.45
N THR A 14 15.18 -4.89 6.48
CA THR A 14 16.01 -6.00 6.96
C THR A 14 15.16 -7.10 7.60
N GLY A 15 14.19 -6.72 8.43
CA GLY A 15 13.32 -7.67 9.15
C GLY A 15 12.40 -8.45 8.21
N LEU A 16 11.92 -7.81 7.15
CA LEU A 16 11.16 -8.43 6.07
C LEU A 16 12.05 -9.32 5.17
N GLY A 17 13.37 -9.15 5.24
CA GLY A 17 14.33 -9.95 4.47
C GLY A 17 14.32 -9.65 2.98
N VAL A 18 14.11 -8.38 2.59
CA VAL A 18 14.11 -7.93 1.20
C VAL A 18 15.42 -8.31 0.49
N GLN A 19 15.31 -8.81 -0.73
CA GLN A 19 16.43 -9.22 -1.59
C GLN A 19 16.58 -8.29 -2.81
N PRO A 20 17.81 -8.12 -3.34
CA PRO A 20 18.02 -7.38 -4.58
C PRO A 20 17.22 -7.98 -5.74
N GLY A 21 16.60 -7.11 -6.55
CA GLY A 21 15.78 -7.50 -7.71
C GLY A 21 14.32 -7.82 -7.41
N GLU A 22 13.91 -7.86 -6.12
CA GLU A 22 12.51 -8.02 -5.74
C GLU A 22 11.68 -6.77 -6.03
N LEU A 23 10.38 -6.95 -6.31
CA LEU A 23 9.37 -5.90 -6.37
C LEU A 23 8.61 -5.86 -5.04
N ILE A 24 8.74 -4.76 -4.29
CA ILE A 24 8.15 -4.62 -2.96
C ILE A 24 6.98 -3.65 -3.01
N GLN A 25 5.77 -4.13 -2.69
CA GLN A 25 4.63 -3.24 -2.55
C GLN A 25 4.75 -2.47 -1.22
N VAL A 26 4.67 -1.14 -1.26
CA VAL A 26 4.62 -0.30 -0.06
C VAL A 26 3.23 0.34 0.02
N ARG A 27 2.42 -0.14 0.96
CA ARG A 27 1.07 0.38 1.23
C ARG A 27 1.16 1.51 2.23
N ASP A 28 0.77 2.68 1.78
CA ASP A 28 0.77 3.88 2.60
C ASP A 28 -0.60 4.08 3.22
N HIS A 29 -0.81 3.56 4.44
CA HIS A 29 -2.05 3.75 5.23
C HIS A 29 -1.83 4.79 6.33
N ILE A 30 -0.89 5.72 6.13
CA ILE A 30 -0.56 6.80 7.06
C ILE A 30 -0.43 8.13 6.31
N ASP A 31 -0.85 9.25 6.90
CA ASP A 31 -0.64 10.57 6.30
C ASP A 31 0.76 11.13 6.68
N ARG A 32 1.81 10.33 6.43
CA ARG A 32 3.19 10.61 6.88
C ARG A 32 4.20 10.44 5.74
N PRO A 33 4.29 11.43 4.82
CA PRO A 33 5.20 11.35 3.68
C PRO A 33 6.67 11.23 4.08
N ASP A 34 7.05 11.75 5.25
CA ASP A 34 8.40 11.60 5.80
C ASP A 34 8.75 10.14 6.11
N VAL A 35 7.80 9.36 6.63
CA VAL A 35 7.99 7.92 6.89
C VAL A 35 8.01 7.14 5.57
N LEU A 36 7.06 7.43 4.68
CA LEU A 36 6.97 6.79 3.37
C LEU A 36 8.28 6.92 2.59
N HIS A 37 8.82 8.14 2.47
CA HIS A 37 10.06 8.37 1.71
C HIS A 37 11.25 7.59 2.26
N GLU A 38 11.38 7.48 3.59
CA GLU A 38 12.49 6.74 4.20
C GLU A 38 12.36 5.23 3.96
N VAL A 39 11.14 4.70 3.98
CA VAL A 39 10.89 3.28 3.65
C VAL A 39 11.18 2.99 2.18
N LEU A 40 10.72 3.84 1.26
CA LEU A 40 11.01 3.70 -0.16
C LEU A 40 12.53 3.74 -0.43
N LEU A 41 13.22 4.71 0.16
CA LEU A 41 14.67 4.82 0.04
C LEU A 41 15.39 3.58 0.61
N ALA A 42 14.92 3.03 1.73
CA ALA A 42 15.51 1.82 2.30
C ALA A 42 15.32 0.60 1.39
N VAL A 43 14.19 0.48 0.69
CA VAL A 43 13.95 -0.57 -0.31
C VAL A 43 14.91 -0.42 -1.50
N ASP A 44 15.02 0.80 -2.05
CA ASP A 44 15.95 1.09 -3.15
C ASP A 44 17.41 0.78 -2.75
N CYS A 45 17.81 1.14 -1.52
CA CYS A 45 19.14 0.87 -0.99
C CYS A 45 19.42 -0.63 -0.80
N ALA A 46 18.38 -1.45 -0.62
CA ALA A 46 18.51 -2.91 -0.59
C ALA A 46 18.61 -3.53 -2.00
N GLY A 47 18.53 -2.70 -3.06
CA GLY A 47 18.59 -3.16 -4.45
C GLY A 47 17.26 -3.73 -4.97
N ALA A 48 16.17 -3.52 -4.24
CA ALA A 48 14.81 -3.90 -4.66
C ALA A 48 14.09 -2.68 -5.29
N THR A 49 12.94 -2.92 -5.91
CA THR A 49 12.11 -1.87 -6.52
C THR A 49 10.86 -1.62 -5.67
N PRO A 50 10.64 -0.42 -5.14
CA PRO A 50 9.40 -0.10 -4.43
C PRO A 50 8.26 0.21 -5.41
N LEU A 51 7.09 -0.38 -5.16
CA LEU A 51 5.82 -0.04 -5.82
C LEU A 51 4.86 0.57 -4.79
N ILE A 52 4.56 1.85 -4.94
CA ILE A 52 3.69 2.57 -3.99
C ILE A 52 2.23 2.24 -4.28
N ASP A 53 1.51 1.77 -3.25
CA ASP A 53 0.06 1.75 -3.19
C ASP A 53 -0.40 2.81 -2.19
N HIS A 54 -0.69 4.01 -2.71
CA HIS A 54 -1.03 5.15 -1.89
C HIS A 54 -2.50 5.09 -1.47
N GLN A 55 -2.74 4.87 -0.17
CA GLN A 55 -4.08 4.71 0.41
C GLN A 55 -4.14 5.41 1.78
N SER A 56 -3.47 6.57 1.90
CA SER A 56 -3.45 7.30 3.15
C SER A 56 -4.89 7.73 3.52
N PRO A 57 -5.25 7.87 4.80
CA PRO A 57 -6.62 8.18 5.19
C PRO A 57 -7.16 9.43 4.50
N ALA A 58 -6.40 10.52 4.44
CA ALA A 58 -6.83 11.74 3.77
C ALA A 58 -7.08 11.53 2.28
N TYR A 59 -6.20 10.78 1.60
CA TYR A 59 -6.37 10.45 0.18
C TYR A 59 -7.57 9.53 -0.04
N LEU A 60 -7.70 8.46 0.73
CA LEU A 60 -8.76 7.47 0.59
C LEU A 60 -10.14 8.09 0.85
N ASN A 61 -10.26 8.95 1.87
CA ASN A 61 -11.50 9.68 2.13
C ASN A 61 -11.94 10.52 0.92
N ARG A 62 -10.98 11.25 0.31
CA ARG A 62 -11.26 12.04 -0.90
C ARG A 62 -11.59 11.16 -2.08
N TRP A 63 -10.87 10.06 -2.27
CA TRP A 63 -11.12 9.13 -3.36
C TRP A 63 -12.53 8.52 -3.25
N LEU A 64 -12.95 8.12 -2.04
CA LEU A 64 -14.30 7.60 -1.79
C LEU A 64 -15.41 8.64 -1.96
N ALA A 65 -15.11 9.92 -1.72
CA ALA A 65 -16.06 11.02 -1.92
C ALA A 65 -16.18 11.45 -3.40
N GLU A 66 -15.08 11.39 -4.15
CA GLU A 66 -14.98 11.93 -5.51
C GLU A 66 -15.17 10.86 -6.62
N ALA A 67 -14.84 9.59 -6.35
CA ALA A 67 -14.87 8.55 -7.37
C ALA A 67 -16.26 7.95 -7.61
N THR A 68 -16.46 7.46 -8.84
CA THR A 68 -17.60 6.60 -9.17
C THR A 68 -17.23 5.13 -8.93
N PRO A 69 -18.20 4.26 -8.60
CA PRO A 69 -17.94 2.81 -8.47
C PRO A 69 -17.26 2.22 -9.70
N ALA A 70 -17.70 2.60 -10.91
CA ALA A 70 -17.13 2.12 -12.16
C ALA A 70 -15.65 2.53 -12.34
N ALA A 71 -15.30 3.77 -12.00
CA ALA A 71 -13.92 4.23 -12.06
C ALA A 71 -13.04 3.49 -11.04
N MET A 72 -13.55 3.22 -9.84
CA MET A 72 -12.83 2.42 -8.84
C MET A 72 -12.55 1.02 -9.37
N THR A 73 -13.57 0.29 -9.82
CA THR A 73 -13.41 -1.06 -10.39
C THR A 73 -12.39 -1.05 -11.52
N GLN A 74 -12.51 -0.12 -12.47
CA GLN A 74 -11.63 -0.05 -13.63
C GLN A 74 -10.17 0.21 -13.23
N SER A 75 -9.95 1.17 -12.35
CA SER A 75 -8.59 1.52 -11.87
C SER A 75 -7.93 0.38 -11.10
N SER A 76 -8.74 -0.47 -10.46
CA SER A 76 -8.27 -1.53 -9.59
C SER A 76 -7.69 -2.75 -10.32
N HIS A 77 -8.01 -2.94 -11.60
CA HIS A 77 -7.44 -4.02 -12.40
C HIS A 77 -5.91 -4.00 -12.43
N HIS A 78 -5.29 -2.83 -12.38
CA HIS A 78 -3.83 -2.73 -12.29
C HIS A 78 -3.31 -3.12 -10.90
N ARG A 79 -4.00 -2.71 -9.83
CA ARG A 79 -3.63 -3.10 -8.45
C ARG A 79 -3.64 -4.60 -8.28
N LEU A 80 -4.68 -5.27 -8.78
CA LEU A 80 -4.80 -6.74 -8.76
C LEU A 80 -3.64 -7.41 -9.51
N ARG A 81 -3.33 -6.96 -10.73
CA ARG A 81 -2.23 -7.52 -11.53
C ARG A 81 -0.85 -7.28 -10.92
N TRP A 82 -0.64 -6.12 -10.30
CA TRP A 82 0.61 -5.86 -9.59
C TRP A 82 0.77 -6.77 -8.39
N LEU A 83 -0.32 -7.04 -7.67
CA LEU A 83 -0.30 -7.95 -6.54
C LEU A 83 0.05 -9.39 -6.94
N GLU A 84 -0.11 -9.79 -8.20
CA GLU A 84 0.38 -11.09 -8.70
C GLU A 84 1.90 -11.12 -8.88
N GLN A 85 2.53 -9.95 -9.05
CA GLN A 85 3.95 -9.80 -9.41
C GLN A 85 4.85 -9.40 -8.25
N VAL A 86 4.31 -8.76 -7.21
CA VAL A 86 5.11 -8.32 -6.06
C VAL A 86 5.67 -9.51 -5.29
N ASP A 87 6.88 -9.41 -4.78
CA ASP A 87 7.50 -10.47 -3.99
C ASP A 87 7.12 -10.38 -2.51
N ARG A 88 6.92 -9.15 -2.01
CA ARG A 88 6.60 -8.86 -0.60
C ARG A 88 5.77 -7.60 -0.47
N VAL A 89 5.17 -7.42 0.71
CA VAL A 89 4.37 -6.25 1.05
C VAL A 89 4.90 -5.61 2.33
N ILE A 90 5.04 -4.29 2.34
CA ILE A 90 5.24 -3.48 3.53
C ILE A 90 3.98 -2.64 3.71
N THR A 91 3.29 -2.81 4.84
CA THR A 91 2.13 -1.98 5.17
C THR A 91 2.49 -0.97 6.25
N LEU A 92 2.40 0.31 5.92
CA LEU A 92 2.55 1.41 6.86
C LEU A 92 1.19 1.71 7.47
N SER A 93 0.86 1.01 8.55
CA SER A 93 -0.46 1.11 9.22
C SER A 93 -0.46 2.11 10.37
N GLY A 94 -1.63 2.69 10.64
CA GLY A 94 -1.85 3.56 11.81
C GLY A 94 -2.83 4.70 11.56
N GLY A 95 -3.16 4.96 10.30
CA GLY A 95 -4.26 5.83 9.92
C GLY A 95 -5.57 5.05 9.80
N THR A 96 -6.69 5.71 10.12
CA THR A 96 -8.04 5.16 9.94
C THR A 96 -8.84 6.07 9.01
N PRO A 97 -9.24 5.60 7.82
CA PRO A 97 -10.14 6.34 6.93
C PRO A 97 -11.51 6.56 7.60
N ASP A 98 -12.16 7.67 7.26
CA ASP A 98 -13.52 7.96 7.68
C ASP A 98 -14.50 7.51 6.57
N PHE A 99 -14.93 6.26 6.67
CA PHE A 99 -15.85 5.66 5.70
C PHE A 99 -17.27 6.26 5.76
N THR A 100 -17.60 7.08 6.76
CA THR A 100 -18.91 7.75 6.82
C THR A 100 -19.07 8.82 5.73
N LEU A 101 -17.95 9.25 5.14
CA LEU A 101 -17.91 10.23 4.05
C LEU A 101 -18.21 9.61 2.67
N ALA A 102 -18.21 8.27 2.56
CA ALA A 102 -18.38 7.57 1.30
C ALA A 102 -19.86 7.33 0.98
N ALA A 103 -20.24 7.53 -0.30
CA ALA A 103 -21.55 7.07 -0.77
C ALA A 103 -21.62 5.52 -0.70
N PRO A 104 -22.76 4.92 -0.30
CA PRO A 104 -22.85 3.47 -0.10
C PRO A 104 -22.40 2.61 -1.31
N PRO A 105 -22.74 2.95 -2.57
CA PRO A 105 -22.27 2.19 -3.73
C PRO A 105 -20.74 2.26 -3.93
N THR A 106 -20.14 3.40 -3.61
CA THR A 106 -18.69 3.61 -3.73
C THR A 106 -17.94 2.84 -2.65
N LEU A 107 -18.45 2.89 -1.41
CA LEU A 107 -17.92 2.09 -0.31
C LEU A 107 -17.99 0.59 -0.60
N ALA A 108 -19.11 0.10 -1.13
CA ALA A 108 -19.27 -1.30 -1.50
C ALA A 108 -18.27 -1.74 -2.59
N ALA A 109 -18.04 -0.89 -3.60
CA ALA A 109 -17.05 -1.15 -4.65
C ALA A 109 -15.62 -1.22 -4.08
N TRP A 110 -15.28 -0.34 -3.15
CA TRP A 110 -13.99 -0.37 -2.45
C TRP A 110 -13.82 -1.63 -1.60
N GLN A 111 -14.84 -2.00 -0.80
CA GLN A 111 -14.81 -3.20 0.04
C GLN A 111 -14.66 -4.48 -0.79
N ALA A 112 -15.32 -4.56 -1.96
CA ALA A 112 -15.18 -5.70 -2.86
C ALA A 112 -13.75 -5.82 -3.42
N LEU A 113 -13.11 -4.69 -3.74
CA LEU A 113 -11.71 -4.66 -4.13
C LEU A 113 -10.79 -5.13 -3.00
N ASP A 114 -10.96 -4.56 -1.80
CA ASP A 114 -10.14 -4.88 -0.62
C ASP A 114 -10.19 -6.37 -0.27
N ALA A 115 -11.40 -6.96 -0.33
CA ALA A 115 -11.59 -8.39 -0.16
C ALA A 115 -10.83 -9.20 -1.23
N THR A 116 -10.92 -8.80 -2.51
CA THR A 116 -10.22 -9.50 -3.60
C THR A 116 -8.70 -9.41 -3.45
N LEU A 117 -8.17 -8.24 -3.06
CA LEU A 117 -6.75 -8.07 -2.79
C LEU A 117 -6.32 -9.01 -1.65
N THR A 118 -7.06 -9.02 -0.54
CA THR A 118 -6.79 -9.89 0.61
C THR A 118 -6.75 -11.37 0.20
N GLU A 119 -7.70 -11.84 -0.60
CA GLU A 119 -7.74 -13.21 -1.10
C GLU A 119 -6.48 -13.58 -1.92
N ILE A 120 -6.00 -12.66 -2.78
CA ILE A 120 -4.77 -12.88 -3.56
C ILE A 120 -3.55 -12.95 -2.64
N GLU A 121 -3.45 -12.09 -1.64
CA GLU A 121 -2.33 -12.10 -0.69
C GLU A 121 -2.27 -13.41 0.10
N GLU A 122 -3.41 -13.84 0.64
CA GLU A 122 -3.53 -15.07 1.39
C GLU A 122 -3.17 -16.28 0.54
N ALA A 123 -3.65 -16.33 -0.71
CA ALA A 123 -3.33 -17.39 -1.65
C ALA A 123 -1.82 -17.44 -1.98
N ARG A 124 -1.19 -16.27 -2.13
CA ARG A 124 0.25 -16.15 -2.42
C ARG A 124 1.14 -16.34 -1.19
N ARG A 125 0.57 -16.27 0.03
CA ARG A 125 1.29 -16.34 1.31
C ARG A 125 2.45 -15.36 1.36
N LEU A 126 2.19 -14.13 0.92
CA LEU A 126 3.22 -13.11 0.84
C LEU A 126 3.80 -12.84 2.23
N PRO A 127 5.13 -12.64 2.34
CA PRO A 127 5.71 -12.06 3.53
C PRO A 127 5.20 -10.62 3.71
N ILE A 128 4.64 -10.33 4.88
CA ILE A 128 4.13 -9.02 5.31
C ILE A 128 4.81 -8.63 6.63
#